data_AF-A0A168MXY8-F1
#
_entry.id   AF-A0A168MXY8-F1
#
_cell.length_a   1.000
_cell.length_b   1.000
_cell.length_c   1.000
_cell.angle_alpha   90.00
_cell.angle_beta   90.00
_cell.angle_gamma   90.00
#
_symmetry.space_group_name_H-M   'P 1'
#
loop_
_entity.id
_entity.type
_entity.pdbx_description
1 polymer ?
#
loop_
_entity_poly.entity_id
_entity_poly.type
_entity_poly.pdbx_seq_one_letter_code
_entity_poly.pdbx_strand_id
1 'polypeptide(L)'
;MTLLLILGMGIITFLFRFTPLLIRKKSEPRQKESRLLDNLPLAVLSALIIPGIFQVDAETPRVGFVAGIVAVVMLLVKKVPLYGVIVISVLAAVIVKLIYLF
;
A
#
# COMPACT_ATOMS: atom_id res chain seq x y z
N MET A 1 -17.39 28.26 7.77
CA MET A 1 -16.89 27.64 6.52
C MET A 1 -16.24 26.28 6.79
N THR A 2 -15.38 26.15 7.80
CA THR A 2 -14.74 24.87 8.21
C THR A 2 -15.72 23.78 8.65
N LEU A 3 -16.77 24.13 9.39
CA LEU A 3 -17.75 23.13 9.88
C LEU A 3 -18.49 22.41 8.76
N LEU A 4 -18.78 23.12 7.66
CA LEU A 4 -19.49 22.58 6.49
C LEU A 4 -18.61 21.61 5.69
N LEU A 5 -17.30 21.89 5.60
CA LEU A 5 -16.30 21.01 4.99
C LEU A 5 -16.13 19.72 5.78
N ILE A 6 -16.04 19.80 7.11
CA ILE A 6 -15.91 18.63 7.97
C ILE A 6 -17.15 17.74 7.86
N LEU A 7 -18.35 18.33 7.89
CA LEU A 7 -19.62 17.62 7.70
C LEU A 7 -19.71 16.98 6.31
N GLY A 8 -19.37 17.73 5.26
CA GLY A 8 -19.38 17.23 3.88
C GLY A 8 -18.42 16.07 3.67
N MET A 9 -17.19 16.18 4.18
CA MET A 9 -16.17 15.14 4.05
C MET A 9 -16.54 13.88 4.85
N GLY A 10 -17.15 14.06 6.03
CA GLY A 10 -17.70 12.97 6.85
C GLY A 10 -18.83 12.22 6.14
N ILE A 11 -19.81 12.93 5.58
CA ILE A 11 -20.95 12.34 4.86
C ILE A 11 -20.47 11.55 3.63
N ILE A 12 -19.58 12.12 2.82
CA ILE A 12 -19.08 11.47 1.60
C ILE A 12 -18.27 10.21 1.94
N THR A 13 -17.39 10.29 2.95
CA THR A 13 -16.58 9.13 3.39
C THR A 13 -17.47 8.02 3.94
N PHE A 14 -18.48 8.38 4.74
CA PHE A 14 -19.44 7.43 5.29
C PHE A 14 -20.22 6.74 4.18
N LEU A 15 -20.72 7.50 3.20
CA LEU A 15 -21.47 6.97 2.07
C LEU A 15 -20.61 6.01 1.22
N PHE A 16 -19.37 6.39 0.89
CA PHE A 16 -18.48 5.54 0.09
C PHE A 16 -18.11 4.24 0.82
N ARG A 17 -17.97 4.29 2.16
CA ARG A 17 -17.60 3.13 3.00
C ARG A 17 -18.79 2.23 3.36
N PHE A 18 -20.02 2.77 3.44
CA PHE A 18 -21.24 2.01 3.69
C PHE A 18 -21.87 1.40 2.44
N THR A 19 -21.66 2.02 1.26
CA THR A 19 -22.08 1.45 -0.02
C THR A 19 -21.65 -0.01 -0.22
N PRO A 20 -20.37 -0.42 -0.01
CA PRO A 20 -19.98 -1.82 -0.15
C PRO A 20 -20.63 -2.74 0.89
N LEU A 21 -20.94 -2.23 2.09
CA LEU A 21 -21.64 -2.99 3.13
C LEU A 21 -23.12 -3.23 2.77
N LEU A 22 -23.78 -2.25 2.16
CA LEU A 22 -25.17 -2.33 1.70
C LEU A 22 -25.34 -3.27 0.51
N ILE A 23 -24.39 -3.25 -0.45
CA ILE A 23 -24.39 -4.14 -1.62
C ILE A 23 -24.21 -5.59 -1.19
N ARG A 24 -23.34 -5.86 -0.21
CA ARG A 24 -23.07 -7.21 0.31
C ARG A 24 -24.26 -7.87 1.02
N LYS A 25 -25.25 -7.09 1.47
CA LYS A 25 -26.44 -7.62 2.16
C LYS A 25 -27.51 -8.17 1.22
N LYS A 26 -27.48 -7.80 -0.08
CA LYS A 26 -28.56 -8.12 -1.04
C LYS A 26 -28.19 -9.18 -2.07
N SER A 27 -26.91 -9.47 -2.26
CA SER A 27 -26.44 -10.53 -3.14
C SER A 27 -26.14 -11.80 -2.33
N GLU A 28 -26.93 -12.85 -2.55
CA GLU A 28 -26.42 -14.20 -2.29
C GLU A 28 -25.07 -14.34 -3.02
N PRO A 29 -24.01 -14.84 -2.37
CA PRO A 29 -22.70 -14.87 -2.97
C PRO A 29 -22.71 -15.89 -4.10
N ARG A 30 -22.89 -15.43 -5.35
CA ARG A 30 -22.32 -16.13 -6.49
C ARG A 30 -20.82 -16.23 -6.18
N GLN A 31 -20.37 -17.43 -5.82
CA GLN A 31 -19.03 -17.75 -5.29
C GLN A 31 -17.85 -17.18 -6.11
N LYS A 32 -18.10 -16.72 -7.33
CA LYS A 32 -17.12 -16.13 -8.25
C LYS A 32 -16.92 -14.62 -8.05
N GLU A 33 -17.96 -13.88 -7.66
CA GLU A 33 -17.91 -12.41 -7.51
C GLU A 33 -17.37 -11.97 -6.15
N SER A 34 -17.67 -12.72 -5.07
CA SER A 34 -17.10 -12.46 -3.74
C SER A 34 -15.57 -12.57 -3.74
N ARG A 35 -15.02 -13.59 -4.43
CA ARG A 35 -13.58 -13.79 -4.58
C ARG A 35 -12.87 -12.63 -5.28
N LEU A 36 -13.54 -11.93 -6.19
CA LEU A 36 -12.95 -10.76 -6.87
C LEU A 36 -12.88 -9.56 -5.93
N LEU A 37 -13.94 -9.31 -5.17
CA LEU A 37 -13.99 -8.20 -4.20
C LEU A 37 -13.07 -8.42 -3.01
N ASP A 38 -12.92 -9.65 -2.53
CA ASP A 38 -12.02 -9.99 -1.42
C ASP A 38 -10.53 -9.83 -1.80
N ASN A 39 -10.19 -10.05 -3.08
CA ASN A 39 -8.83 -9.85 -3.59
C ASN A 39 -8.56 -8.41 -4.05
N LEU A 40 -9.58 -7.57 -4.18
CA LEU A 40 -9.46 -6.20 -4.65
C LEU A 40 -8.55 -5.34 -3.76
N PRO A 41 -8.66 -5.37 -2.40
CA PRO A 41 -7.75 -4.63 -1.54
C PRO A 41 -6.29 -5.03 -1.73
N LEU A 42 -6.01 -6.33 -1.86
CA LEU A 42 -4.66 -6.83 -2.08
C LEU A 42 -4.12 -6.39 -3.45
N ALA A 43 -4.95 -6.48 -4.50
CA ALA A 43 -4.59 -6.04 -5.84
C ALA A 43 -4.27 -4.53 -5.86
N VAL A 44 -5.11 -3.71 -5.24
CA VAL A 44 -4.89 -2.26 -5.12
C VAL A 44 -3.63 -1.94 -4.33
N LEU A 45 -3.39 -2.60 -3.20
CA LEU A 45 -2.16 -2.41 -2.41
C LEU A 45 -0.92 -2.76 -3.24
N SER A 46 -0.91 -3.90 -3.93
CA SER A 46 0.22 -4.30 -4.78
C SER A 46 0.44 -3.34 -5.94
N ALA A 47 -0.64 -2.89 -6.60
CA ALA A 47 -0.59 -1.94 -7.70
C ALA A 47 -0.12 -0.55 -7.26
N LEU A 48 -0.34 -0.15 -6.00
CA LEU A 48 0.12 1.12 -5.44
C LEU A 48 1.58 1.04 -4.94
N ILE A 49 2.01 -0.10 -4.40
CA ILE A 49 3.37 -0.29 -3.89
C ILE A 49 4.40 -0.20 -5.02
N ILE A 50 4.15 -0.85 -6.16
CA ILE A 50 5.09 -0.84 -7.30
C ILE A 50 5.48 0.58 -7.75
N PRO A 51 4.54 1.48 -8.12
CA PRO A 51 4.89 2.85 -8.46
C PRO A 51 5.43 3.62 -7.25
N GLY A 52 4.94 3.34 -6.04
CA GLY A 52 5.45 3.95 -4.81
C GLY A 52 6.94 3.74 -4.59
N ILE A 53 7.47 2.57 -4.95
CA ILE A 53 8.90 2.26 -4.86
C ILE A 53 9.73 3.14 -5.82
N PHE A 54 9.25 3.37 -7.04
CA PHE A 54 9.98 4.20 -8.02
C PHE A 54 9.86 5.70 -7.74
N GLN A 55 8.83 6.14 -7.02
CA GLN A 55 8.59 7.55 -6.68
C GLN A 55 9.34 8.03 -5.42
N VAL A 56 10.09 7.15 -4.73
CA VAL A 56 10.82 7.51 -3.50
C VAL A 56 11.85 8.61 -3.75
N ASP A 57 12.53 8.57 -4.89
CA ASP A 57 13.53 9.56 -5.28
C ASP A 57 13.48 9.83 -6.78
N ALA A 58 13.15 11.06 -7.17
CA ALA A 58 13.00 11.45 -8.57
C ALA A 58 14.34 11.48 -9.32
N GLU A 59 15.45 11.71 -8.63
CA GLU A 59 16.78 11.81 -9.24
C GLU A 59 17.41 10.43 -9.42
N THR A 60 17.13 9.49 -8.51
CA THR A 60 17.71 8.14 -8.53
C THR A 60 16.68 7.04 -8.24
N PRO A 61 15.85 6.66 -9.23
CA PRO A 61 14.85 5.57 -9.09
C PRO A 61 15.45 4.21 -8.68
N ARG A 62 16.78 4.05 -8.87
CA ARG A 62 17.54 2.86 -8.47
C ARG A 62 17.52 2.63 -6.95
N VAL A 63 17.47 3.70 -6.14
CA VAL A 63 17.43 3.62 -4.68
C VAL A 63 16.19 2.86 -4.22
N GLY A 64 15.03 3.24 -4.76
CA GLY A 64 13.76 2.56 -4.49
C GLY A 64 13.79 1.10 -4.93
N PHE A 65 14.27 0.82 -6.14
CA PHE A 65 14.32 -0.55 -6.66
C PHE A 65 15.15 -1.49 -5.78
N VAL A 66 16.33 -1.05 -5.32
CA VAL A 66 17.18 -1.83 -4.42
C VAL A 66 16.50 -2.04 -3.06
N ALA A 67 15.92 -0.99 -2.47
CA ALA A 67 15.19 -1.08 -1.21
C ALA A 67 13.99 -2.03 -1.27
N GLY A 68 13.28 -2.04 -2.41
CA GLY A 68 12.17 -2.96 -2.68
C GLY A 68 12.63 -4.42 -2.78
N ILE A 69 13.72 -4.69 -3.50
CA ILE A 69 14.31 -6.04 -3.56
C ILE A 69 14.72 -6.52 -2.17
N VAL A 70 15.40 -5.67 -1.39
CA VAL A 70 15.81 -5.98 -0.02
C VAL A 70 14.60 -6.30 0.84
N ALA A 71 13.51 -5.52 0.73
CA ALA A 71 12.27 -5.79 1.46
C ALA A 71 11.67 -7.15 1.11
N VAL A 72 11.61 -7.51 -0.18
CA VAL A 72 11.08 -8.80 -0.65
C VAL A 72 11.96 -9.95 -0.14
N VAL A 73 13.27 -9.87 -0.35
CA VAL A 73 14.21 -10.91 0.11
C VAL A 73 14.10 -11.12 1.61
N MET A 74 14.04 -10.04 2.39
CA MET A 74 13.95 -10.12 3.85
C MET A 74 12.60 -10.68 4.32
N LEU A 75 11.50 -10.39 3.61
CA LEU A 75 10.19 -10.94 3.90
C LEU A 75 10.12 -12.46 3.64
N LEU A 76 10.85 -12.97 2.63
CA LEU A 76 10.94 -14.42 2.36
C LEU A 76 11.67 -15.18 3.48
N VAL A 77 12.45 -14.49 4.32
CA VAL A 77 13.12 -15.10 5.46
C VAL A 77 12.11 -15.30 6.61
N LYS A 78 11.76 -16.56 6.86
CA LYS A 78 10.70 -17.03 7.78
C LYS A 78 10.76 -16.53 9.24
N LYS A 79 11.81 -15.81 9.66
CA LYS A 79 12.04 -15.37 11.05
C LYS A 79 12.03 -13.86 11.26
N VAL A 80 11.84 -13.04 10.21
CA VAL A 80 11.95 -11.58 10.35
C VAL A 80 10.58 -10.98 10.65
N PRO A 81 10.41 -10.24 11.76
CA PRO A 81 9.16 -9.51 12.01
C PRO A 81 8.98 -8.40 10.96
N LEU A 82 7.73 -8.09 10.60
CA LEU A 82 7.41 -7.08 9.59
C LEU A 82 8.09 -5.73 9.88
N TYR A 83 8.14 -5.33 11.15
CA TYR A 83 8.84 -4.12 11.58
C TYR A 83 10.33 -4.14 11.23
N GLY A 84 10.99 -5.30 11.40
CA GLY A 84 12.40 -5.48 11.03
C GLY A 84 12.64 -5.33 9.52
N VAL A 85 11.73 -5.86 8.71
CA VAL A 85 11.79 -5.70 7.24
C VAL A 85 11.72 -4.23 6.84
N ILE A 86 10.83 -3.45 7.46
CA ILE A 86 10.68 -2.02 7.20
C ILE A 86 11.97 -1.27 7.56
N VAL A 87 12.49 -1.49 8.77
CA VAL A 87 13.70 -0.80 9.25
C VAL A 87 14.90 -1.11 8.35
N ILE A 88 15.10 -2.38 7.98
CA ILE A 88 16.22 -2.81 7.13
C ILE A 88 16.09 -2.26 5.71
N SER A 89 14.88 -2.26 5.14
CA SER A 89 14.64 -1.71 3.80
C SER A 89 14.91 -0.20 3.75
N VAL A 90 14.50 0.55 4.77
CA VAL A 90 14.78 1.99 4.89
C VAL A 90 16.28 2.23 5.06
N LEU A 91 16.96 1.47 5.92
CA LEU A 91 18.42 1.54 6.07
C LEU A 91 19.14 1.28 4.74
N ALA A 92 18.73 0.26 3.99
CA ALA A 92 19.28 -0.02 2.67
C ALA A 92 19.07 1.15 1.69
N ALA A 93 17.88 1.76 1.67
CA ALA A 93 17.61 2.94 0.85
C ALA A 93 18.55 4.11 1.20
N VAL A 94 18.76 4.38 2.50
CA VAL A 94 19.65 5.45 2.97
C VAL A 94 21.10 5.17 2.60
N ILE A 95 21.59 3.93 2.79
CA ILE A 95 22.95 3.54 2.45
C ILE A 95 23.20 3.70 0.94
N VAL A 96 22.27 3.20 0.11
CA VAL A 96 22.38 3.32 -1.35
C VAL A 96 22.39 4.79 -1.76
N LYS A 97 21.49 5.62 -1.19
CA LYS A 97 21.48 7.06 -1.47
C LYS A 97 22.78 7.75 -1.07
N LEU A 98 23.36 7.38 0.08
CA LEU A 98 24.63 7.94 0.54
C LEU A 98 25.80 7.60 -0.40
N ILE A 99 25.81 6.39 -0.96
CA ILE A 99 26.83 5.94 -1.93
C ILE A 99 26.70 6.68 -3.27
N TYR A 100 25.48 7.02 -3.70
CA TYR A 100 25.25 7.77 -4.94
C TYR A 100 25.45 9.29 -4.77
N LEU A 101 25.41 9.81 -3.54
CA LEU A 101 25.63 11.22 -3.21
C LEU A 101 27.13 11.58 -3.09
N PHE A 102 27.98 10.60 -2.81
CA PHE A 102 29.45 10.73 -2.73
C PHE A 102 30.11 10.35 -4.06
#